data_AF-A0A7C2BBN1-F1
#
_entry.id   AF-A0A7C2BBN1-F1
#
_cell.length_a   1.000
_cell.length_b   1.000
_cell.length_c   1.000
_cell.angle_alpha   90.00
_cell.angle_beta   90.00
_cell.angle_gamma   90.00
#
_symmetry.space_group_name_H-M   'P 1'
#
loop_
_entity.id
_entity.type
_entity.pdbx_description
1 polymer ?
#
loop_
_entity_poly.entity_id
_entity_poly.type
_entity_poly.pdbx_seq_one_letter_code
_entity_poly.pdbx_strand_id
1 'polypeptide(L)'
;MDANKVDQATIDKPYVVGKNPLDKISATEKFKVEVLTNQIHIGGVVLCLMRENGTVASSDPVYTPGNWAGERPVRIPSEYVTLRPGLVSGEVLTARFIYAEYAKDGVDQHAGTKSATVKSAGQKKFEAEIEDFRKTGNISAFRSSFRFEGESYTVA
;
A
#
# COMPACT_ATOMS: atom_id res chain seq x y z
N MET A 1 -3.85 -30.81 7.29
CA MET A 1 -3.15 -29.67 6.65
C MET A 1 -3.58 -28.43 7.43
N ASP A 2 -2.66 -27.79 8.13
CA ASP A 2 -2.97 -26.61 8.95
C ASP A 2 -3.38 -25.45 8.05
N ALA A 3 -4.62 -24.97 8.22
CA ALA A 3 -5.23 -23.89 7.44
C ALA A 3 -4.59 -22.50 7.66
N ASN A 4 -3.53 -22.41 8.48
CA ASN A 4 -2.92 -21.14 8.92
C ASN A 4 -1.43 -20.99 8.59
N LYS A 5 -0.83 -21.87 7.78
CA LYS A 5 0.53 -21.59 7.26
C LYS A 5 0.43 -20.67 6.06
N VAL A 6 0.34 -19.37 6.32
CA VAL A 6 0.61 -18.35 5.30
C VAL A 6 2.07 -18.54 4.88
N ASP A 7 2.29 -18.84 3.61
CA ASP A 7 3.64 -18.99 3.06
C ASP A 7 4.38 -17.66 3.24
N GLN A 8 5.57 -17.70 3.84
CA GLN A 8 6.43 -16.53 4.01
C GLN A 8 6.68 -15.83 2.65
N ALA A 9 6.64 -16.58 1.55
CA ALA A 9 6.76 -16.06 0.20
C ALA A 9 5.62 -15.12 -0.22
N THR A 10 4.55 -14.99 0.56
CA THR A 10 3.40 -14.09 0.29
C THR A 10 3.35 -12.86 1.20
N ILE A 11 4.22 -12.81 2.22
CA ILE A 11 4.30 -11.66 3.14
C ILE A 11 4.95 -10.47 2.43
N ASP A 12 4.40 -9.28 2.68
CA ASP A 12 4.81 -8.00 2.10
C ASP A 12 4.77 -7.98 0.56
N LYS A 13 4.10 -8.95 -0.08
CA LYS A 13 3.86 -9.00 -1.53
C LYS A 13 2.44 -8.54 -1.86
N PRO A 14 2.25 -7.31 -2.36
CA PRO A 14 0.93 -6.82 -2.74
C PRO A 14 0.38 -7.52 -3.98
N TYR A 15 -0.93 -7.70 -4.04
CA TYR A 15 -1.63 -8.31 -5.18
C TYR A 15 -3.03 -7.72 -5.36
N VAL A 16 -3.62 -7.91 -6.54
CA VAL A 16 -5.01 -7.57 -6.84
C VAL A 16 -5.92 -8.72 -6.40
N VAL A 17 -6.91 -8.39 -5.57
CA VAL A 17 -7.84 -9.38 -5.01
C VAL A 17 -8.63 -10.07 -6.13
N GLY A 18 -8.62 -11.41 -6.13
CA GLY A 18 -9.36 -12.23 -7.11
C GLY A 18 -8.68 -12.35 -8.48
N LYS A 19 -7.44 -11.90 -8.63
CA LYS A 19 -6.64 -12.02 -9.86
C LYS A 19 -5.38 -12.86 -9.62
N ASN A 20 -5.02 -13.66 -10.61
CA ASN A 20 -3.73 -14.32 -10.67
C ASN A 20 -2.67 -13.38 -11.25
N PRO A 21 -1.37 -13.65 -11.01
CA PRO A 21 -0.30 -12.91 -11.67
C PRO A 21 -0.44 -13.00 -13.20
N LEU A 22 -0.19 -11.87 -13.87
CA LEU A 22 -0.32 -11.65 -15.32
C LEU A 22 -1.76 -11.70 -15.87
N ASP A 23 -2.76 -11.75 -15.00
CA ASP A 23 -4.16 -11.57 -15.43
C ASP A 23 -4.37 -10.18 -16.03
N LYS A 24 -5.37 -10.10 -16.91
CA LYS A 24 -5.80 -8.84 -17.52
C LYS A 24 -6.66 -8.02 -16.57
N ILE A 25 -6.44 -6.70 -16.56
CA ILE A 25 -7.26 -5.71 -15.84
C ILE A 25 -7.77 -4.70 -16.84
N SER A 26 -9.09 -4.50 -16.88
CA SER A 26 -9.70 -3.52 -17.78
C SER A 26 -9.74 -2.12 -17.17
N ALA A 27 -9.81 -1.10 -18.01
CA ALA A 27 -9.88 0.29 -17.56
C ALA A 27 -11.13 0.62 -16.71
N THR A 28 -12.23 -0.11 -16.93
CA THR A 28 -13.50 0.09 -16.24
C THR A 28 -13.68 -0.85 -15.05
N GLU A 29 -12.80 -1.83 -14.88
CA GLU A 29 -12.84 -2.78 -13.78
C GLU A 29 -12.49 -2.09 -12.45
N LYS A 30 -13.35 -2.27 -11.45
CA LYS A 30 -13.07 -1.88 -10.07
C LYS A 30 -12.40 -3.03 -9.34
N PHE A 31 -11.26 -2.77 -8.71
CA PHE A 31 -10.49 -3.77 -7.99
C PHE A 31 -9.89 -3.21 -6.70
N LYS A 32 -9.40 -4.10 -5.83
CA LYS A 32 -8.63 -3.77 -4.63
C LYS A 32 -7.23 -4.35 -4.75
N VAL A 33 -6.24 -3.60 -4.28
CA VAL A 33 -4.88 -4.09 -4.05
C VAL A 33 -4.75 -4.41 -2.57
N GLU A 34 -4.15 -5.52 -2.22
CA GLU A 34 -4.06 -6.02 -0.85
C GLU A 34 -2.66 -6.55 -0.56
N VAL A 35 -2.24 -6.47 0.71
CA VAL A 35 -1.00 -7.09 1.18
C VAL A 35 -1.25 -7.83 2.50
N LEU A 36 -0.59 -8.98 2.67
CA LEU A 36 -0.44 -9.65 3.96
C LEU A 36 0.88 -9.22 4.58
N THR A 37 0.86 -8.72 5.81
CA THR A 37 2.06 -8.15 6.43
C THR A 37 2.20 -8.51 7.90
N ASN A 38 3.45 -8.82 8.29
CA ASN A 38 3.83 -9.01 9.69
C ASN A 38 4.27 -7.70 10.36
N GLN A 39 4.30 -6.58 9.62
CA GLN A 39 4.82 -5.31 10.11
C GLN A 39 3.89 -4.71 11.18
N ILE A 40 4.44 -4.52 12.37
CA ILE A 40 3.70 -4.20 13.61
C ILE A 40 3.51 -2.70 13.86
N HIS A 41 4.13 -1.83 13.05
CA HIS A 41 4.13 -0.38 13.27
C HIS A 41 3.83 0.45 12.02
N ILE A 42 2.91 -0.04 11.20
CA ILE A 42 2.42 0.72 10.04
C ILE A 42 1.31 1.66 10.51
N GLY A 43 1.48 2.98 10.37
CA GLY A 43 0.37 3.91 10.60
C GLY A 43 -0.14 4.62 9.35
N GLY A 44 0.27 4.14 8.18
CA GLY A 44 -0.28 4.53 6.90
C GLY A 44 0.31 3.70 5.76
N VAL A 45 -0.52 3.34 4.78
CA VAL A 45 -0.07 2.58 3.60
C VAL A 45 -0.56 3.22 2.32
N VAL A 46 0.18 3.00 1.25
CA VAL A 46 -0.27 3.16 -0.13
C VAL A 46 -0.18 1.81 -0.83
N LEU A 47 -1.32 1.36 -1.36
CA LEU A 47 -1.46 0.14 -2.15
C LEU A 47 -2.01 0.51 -3.53
N CYS A 48 -1.23 0.28 -4.58
CA CYS A 48 -1.63 0.66 -5.94
C CYS A 48 -0.92 -0.18 -7.01
N LEU A 49 -1.41 -0.08 -8.25
CA LEU A 49 -0.69 -0.53 -9.43
C LEU A 49 0.16 0.61 -9.99
N MET A 50 1.38 0.29 -10.40
CA MET A 50 2.37 1.21 -10.95
C MET A 50 2.85 0.73 -12.31
N ARG A 51 3.10 1.68 -13.21
CA ARG A 51 3.83 1.46 -14.46
C ARG A 51 5.32 1.21 -14.18
N GLU A 52 6.01 0.60 -15.14
CA GLU A 52 7.45 0.37 -15.08
C GLU A 52 8.26 1.68 -14.90
N ASN A 53 7.79 2.78 -15.52
CA ASN A 53 8.43 4.09 -15.39
C ASN A 53 8.24 4.76 -14.01
N GLY A 54 7.63 4.08 -13.04
CA GLY A 54 7.44 4.59 -11.69
C GLY A 54 6.28 5.58 -11.55
N THR A 55 5.38 5.68 -12.54
CA THR A 55 4.11 6.44 -12.41
C THR A 55 2.94 5.54 -12.01
N VAL A 56 1.99 6.08 -11.25
CA VAL A 56 0.81 5.36 -10.77
C VAL A 56 -0.16 5.07 -11.91
N ALA A 57 -0.64 3.82 -11.96
CA ALA A 57 -1.63 3.37 -12.93
C ALA A 57 -3.04 3.27 -12.32
N SER A 58 -3.17 3.15 -11.00
CA SER A 58 -4.46 3.19 -10.30
C SER A 58 -5.01 4.62 -10.17
N SER A 59 -6.33 4.77 -10.26
CA SER A 59 -7.06 6.03 -10.01
C SER A 59 -6.95 6.42 -8.53
N ASP A 60 -6.52 7.66 -8.25
CA ASP A 60 -6.21 8.20 -6.93
C ASP A 60 -5.21 7.37 -6.09
N PRO A 61 -4.26 8.00 -5.38
CA PRO A 61 -3.38 7.23 -4.52
C PRO A 61 -4.16 6.75 -3.31
N VAL A 62 -4.30 5.43 -3.21
CA VAL A 62 -5.03 4.76 -2.13
C VAL A 62 -4.21 4.82 -0.86
N TYR A 63 -4.24 5.98 -0.21
CA TYR A 63 -3.76 6.10 1.14
C TYR A 63 -4.80 5.49 2.07
N THR A 64 -4.45 4.38 2.70
CA THR A 64 -5.24 3.82 3.79
C THR A 64 -4.56 4.21 5.11
N PRO A 65 -5.15 5.11 5.92
CA PRO A 65 -4.60 5.44 7.23
C PRO A 65 -4.61 4.19 8.13
N GLY A 66 -3.55 4.00 8.91
CA GLY A 66 -3.36 2.77 9.66
C GLY A 66 -3.54 2.91 11.16
N ASN A 67 -4.34 2.01 11.74
CA ASN A 67 -4.11 1.43 13.07
C ASN A 67 -4.36 -0.08 12.97
N TRP A 68 -3.38 -0.81 12.45
CA TRP A 68 -3.50 -2.22 12.09
C TRP A 68 -3.16 -3.10 13.30
N ALA A 69 -4.07 -3.14 14.27
CA ALA A 69 -4.03 -4.04 15.42
C ALA A 69 -4.58 -5.42 15.07
N GLY A 70 -3.96 -6.49 15.57
CA GLY A 70 -4.43 -7.85 15.36
C GLY A 70 -3.33 -8.91 15.38
N GLU A 71 -3.75 -10.18 15.32
CA GLU A 71 -2.87 -11.33 15.13
C GLU A 71 -2.20 -11.29 13.75
N ARG A 72 -0.97 -11.79 13.67
CA ARG A 72 -0.11 -11.67 12.49
C ARG A 72 -0.12 -12.97 11.68
N PRO A 73 -0.09 -12.90 10.33
CA PRO A 73 -0.04 -11.70 9.50
C PRO A 73 -1.39 -10.95 9.39
N VAL A 74 -1.34 -9.62 9.29
CA VAL A 74 -2.52 -8.77 9.09
C VAL A 74 -2.72 -8.52 7.59
N ARG A 75 -3.97 -8.59 7.14
CA ARG A 75 -4.39 -8.30 5.77
C ARG A 75 -4.80 -6.84 5.66
N ILE A 76 -4.14 -6.07 4.80
CA ILE A 76 -4.42 -4.65 4.58
C ILE A 76 -4.91 -4.45 3.15
N PRO A 77 -6.19 -4.15 2.93
CA PRO A 77 -6.71 -3.83 1.61
C PRO A 77 -6.66 -2.32 1.31
N SER A 78 -6.57 -2.00 0.02
CA SER A 78 -6.90 -0.70 -0.52
C SER A 78 -8.42 -0.51 -0.57
N GLU A 79 -8.86 0.75 -0.70
CA GLU A 79 -10.18 1.06 -1.26
C GLU A 79 -10.33 0.56 -2.70
N TYR A 80 -11.58 0.48 -3.19
CA TYR A 80 -11.83 0.14 -4.59
C TYR A 80 -11.30 1.24 -5.52
N VAL A 81 -10.50 0.83 -6.50
CA VAL A 81 -9.93 1.70 -7.54
C VAL A 81 -10.17 1.14 -8.93
N THR A 82 -10.01 1.99 -9.94
CA THR A 82 -9.91 1.58 -11.35
C THR A 82 -8.52 1.91 -11.88
N LEU A 83 -8.27 1.59 -13.13
CA LEU A 83 -7.10 2.11 -13.83
C LEU A 83 -7.31 3.57 -14.28
N ARG A 84 -6.22 4.32 -14.42
CA ARG A 84 -6.20 5.67 -14.98
C ARG A 84 -6.41 5.65 -16.49
N PRO A 85 -7.01 6.71 -17.07
CA PRO A 85 -7.08 6.84 -18.53
C PRO A 85 -5.68 6.96 -19.15
N GLY A 86 -5.55 6.56 -20.41
CA GLY A 86 -4.30 6.68 -21.18
C GLY A 86 -3.26 5.59 -20.92
N LEU A 87 -3.68 4.44 -20.38
CA LEU A 87 -2.87 3.22 -20.38
C LEU A 87 -2.98 2.50 -21.72
N VAL A 88 -1.90 1.82 -22.11
CA VAL A 88 -1.84 1.10 -23.39
C VAL A 88 -2.18 -0.38 -23.15
N SER A 89 -3.02 -0.97 -24.00
CA SER A 89 -3.31 -2.41 -23.94
C SER A 89 -2.02 -3.21 -24.08
N GLY A 90 -1.84 -4.24 -23.23
CA GLY A 90 -0.62 -5.02 -23.14
C GLY A 90 0.45 -4.46 -22.20
N GLU A 91 0.28 -3.23 -21.67
CA GLU A 91 1.18 -2.66 -20.67
C GLU A 91 1.18 -3.51 -19.37
N VAL A 92 2.36 -3.75 -18.80
CA VAL A 92 2.51 -4.48 -17.54
C VAL A 92 2.53 -3.50 -16.37
N LEU A 93 1.66 -3.75 -15.39
CA LEU A 93 1.51 -2.97 -14.18
C LEU A 93 1.91 -3.81 -12.98
N THR A 94 2.66 -3.26 -12.03
CA THR A 94 3.11 -3.98 -10.84
C THR A 94 2.45 -3.42 -9.59
N ALA A 95 1.94 -4.30 -8.74
CA ALA A 95 1.40 -3.92 -7.44
C ALA A 95 2.51 -3.46 -6.50
N ARG A 96 2.27 -2.35 -5.80
CA ARG A 96 3.20 -1.76 -4.83
C ARG A 96 2.56 -1.64 -3.45
N PHE A 97 3.37 -1.92 -2.45
CA PHE A 97 3.09 -1.69 -1.06
C PHE A 97 4.10 -0.69 -0.52
N ILE A 98 3.63 0.50 -0.19
CA ILE A 98 4.48 1.60 0.28
C ILE A 98 3.97 2.02 1.65
N TYR A 99 4.84 2.08 2.64
CA TYR A 99 4.45 2.48 3.98
C TYR A 99 5.57 3.17 4.73
N ALA A 100 5.19 3.89 5.78
CA ALA A 100 6.12 4.40 6.78
C ALA A 100 5.89 3.67 8.11
N GLU A 101 6.99 3.28 8.74
CA GLU A 101 6.95 2.83 10.13
C GLU A 101 6.78 4.05 11.04
N TYR A 102 5.85 3.97 11.98
CA TYR A 102 5.78 4.94 13.06
C TYR A 102 6.54 4.37 14.24
N ALA A 103 7.58 5.07 14.70
CA ALA A 103 8.31 4.66 15.88
C ALA A 103 7.37 4.43 17.07
N LYS A 104 7.71 3.43 17.90
CA LYS A 104 7.00 3.06 19.14
C LYS A 104 6.94 4.20 20.18
N ASP A 105 7.58 5.32 19.92
CA ASP A 105 7.89 6.44 20.83
C ASP A 105 6.68 7.24 21.33
N GLY A 106 5.48 6.65 21.33
CA GLY A 106 4.28 7.21 21.93
C GLY A 106 3.55 6.29 22.92
N VAL A 107 3.92 5.00 23.04
CA VAL A 107 3.20 4.07 23.94
C VAL A 107 3.80 4.06 25.35
N ASP A 108 5.08 4.43 25.54
CA ASP A 108 5.75 4.32 26.84
C ASP A 108 5.93 5.66 27.61
N GLN A 109 5.31 6.77 27.21
CA GLN A 109 5.37 8.02 28.00
C GLN A 109 4.03 8.64 28.43
N HIS A 110 2.89 8.02 28.10
CA HIS A 110 1.58 8.53 28.53
C HIS A 110 0.69 7.47 29.18
N ALA A 111 1.28 6.60 30.02
CA ALA A 111 0.55 5.98 31.11
C ALA A 111 0.17 7.04 32.15
N GLY A 112 -0.78 7.94 31.81
CA GLY A 112 -1.29 8.93 32.75
C GLY A 112 -1.98 10.16 32.17
N THR A 113 -1.86 10.47 30.87
CA THR A 113 -2.46 11.69 30.32
C THR A 113 -3.21 11.42 29.03
N LYS A 114 -4.53 11.57 29.10
CA LYS A 114 -5.42 11.68 27.93
C LYS A 114 -4.99 12.90 27.12
N SER A 115 -4.15 12.71 26.11
CA SER A 115 -4.02 13.69 25.03
C SER A 115 -3.94 12.95 23.70
N ALA A 116 -5.04 12.99 22.97
CA ALA A 116 -5.05 12.75 21.55
C ALA A 116 -4.10 13.76 20.85
N THR A 117 -3.74 13.50 19.60
CA THR A 117 -3.29 14.53 18.61
C THR A 117 -1.83 15.05 18.62
N VAL A 118 -0.81 14.20 18.80
CA VAL A 118 0.53 14.54 18.26
C VAL A 118 0.99 13.47 17.27
N LYS A 119 0.93 13.80 15.97
CA LYS A 119 1.50 12.96 14.91
C LYS A 119 3.03 12.93 15.05
N SER A 120 3.63 11.75 14.98
CA SER A 120 5.08 11.59 14.99
C SER A 120 5.73 12.32 13.80
N ALA A 121 7.02 12.64 13.90
CA ALA A 121 7.77 13.25 12.79
C ALA A 121 7.73 12.36 11.53
N GLY A 122 7.80 11.04 11.70
CA GLY A 122 7.66 10.06 10.62
C GLY A 122 6.29 10.12 9.94
N GLN A 123 5.22 10.24 10.71
CA GLN A 123 3.86 10.36 10.18
C GLN A 123 3.67 11.65 9.37
N LYS A 124 4.13 12.80 9.88
CA LYS A 124 4.03 14.07 9.15
C LYS A 124 4.80 14.03 7.84
N LYS A 125 5.98 13.39 7.84
CA LYS A 125 6.80 13.23 6.64
C LYS A 125 6.11 12.33 5.61
N PHE A 126 5.54 11.20 6.03
CA PHE A 126 4.83 10.31 5.13
C PHE A 126 3.59 10.96 4.51
N GLU A 127 2.82 11.71 5.30
CA GLU A 127 1.69 12.49 4.79
C GLU A 127 2.12 13.54 3.74
N ALA A 128 3.26 14.20 3.95
CA ALA A 128 3.82 15.12 2.95
C ALA A 128 4.25 14.39 1.65
N GLU A 129 4.84 13.20 1.76
CA GLU A 129 5.20 12.38 0.60
C GLU A 129 3.96 11.90 -0.18
N ILE A 130 2.85 11.59 0.51
CA ILE A 130 1.56 11.26 -0.12
C ILE A 130 1.01 12.46 -0.90
N GLU A 131 1.08 13.67 -0.34
CA GLU A 131 0.63 14.88 -1.03
C GLU A 131 1.48 15.18 -2.27
N ASP A 132 2.80 14.95 -2.22
CA ASP A 132 3.66 15.06 -3.40
C ASP A 132 3.34 13.97 -4.43
N PHE A 133 3.06 12.75 -3.98
CA PHE A 133 2.61 11.65 -4.84
C PHE A 133 1.25 11.92 -5.49
N ARG A 134 0.30 12.55 -4.80
CA ARG A 134 -0.98 12.97 -5.36
C ARG A 134 -0.82 13.94 -6.53
N LYS A 135 0.18 14.81 -6.46
CA LYS A 135 0.46 15.81 -7.50
C LYS A 135 1.24 15.23 -8.68
N THR A 136 2.25 14.42 -8.39
CA THR A 136 3.19 13.91 -9.40
C THR A 136 2.79 12.56 -9.98
N GLY A 137 2.02 11.77 -9.22
CA GLY A 137 1.75 10.37 -9.51
C GLY A 137 3.00 9.49 -9.52
N ASN A 138 4.15 9.95 -9.01
CA ASN A 138 5.44 9.29 -9.19
C ASN A 138 6.00 8.70 -7.89
N ILE A 139 6.46 7.45 -7.92
CA ILE A 139 7.00 6.76 -6.75
C ILE A 139 8.21 7.46 -6.12
N SER A 140 8.92 8.29 -6.87
CA SER A 140 10.03 9.10 -6.36
C SER A 140 9.63 10.09 -5.27
N ALA A 141 8.34 10.41 -5.13
CA ALA A 141 7.79 11.19 -4.02
C ALA A 141 8.08 10.54 -2.65
N PHE A 142 8.12 9.21 -2.58
CA PHE A 142 8.21 8.45 -1.33
C PHE A 142 9.64 8.25 -0.79
N ARG A 143 10.39 9.33 -0.60
CA ARG A 143 11.86 9.31 -0.38
C ARG A 143 12.30 8.61 0.90
N SER A 144 11.44 8.53 1.90
CA SER A 144 11.77 7.95 3.22
C SER A 144 10.84 6.82 3.66
N SER A 145 10.10 6.27 2.70
CA SER A 145 9.16 5.18 2.91
C SER A 145 9.76 3.84 2.51
N PHE A 146 9.32 2.77 3.17
CA PHE A 146 9.57 1.40 2.74
C PHE A 146 8.70 1.06 1.53
N ARG A 147 9.22 0.21 0.64
CA ARG A 147 8.57 -0.13 -0.63
C ARG A 147 8.79 -1.59 -0.93
N PHE A 148 7.71 -2.29 -1.23
CA PHE A 148 7.71 -3.67 -1.65
C PHE A 148 7.01 -3.83 -3.00
N GLU A 149 7.55 -4.74 -3.80
CA GLU A 149 7.01 -5.17 -5.09
C GLU A 149 6.26 -6.47 -4.90
N GLY A 150 5.10 -6.56 -5.54
CA GLY A 150 4.34 -7.79 -5.56
C GLY A 150 4.04 -8.20 -6.99
N GLU A 151 2.82 -8.66 -7.20
CA GLU A 151 2.42 -9.28 -8.45
C GLU A 151 2.24 -8.27 -9.59
N SER A 152 2.45 -8.73 -10.81
CA SER A 152 2.25 -7.95 -12.03
C SER A 152 0.98 -8.36 -12.77
N TYR A 153 0.39 -7.43 -13.52
CA TYR A 153 -0.87 -7.58 -14.24
C TYR A 153 -0.77 -6.90 -15.60
N THR A 154 -1.60 -7.30 -16.56
CA THR A 154 -1.57 -6.73 -17.91
C THR A 154 -2.81 -5.87 -18.15
N VAL A 155 -2.65 -4.72 -18.78
CA VAL A 155 -3.80 -3.91 -19.23
C VAL A 155 -4.52 -4.65 -20.35
N ALA A 156 -5.85 -4.84 -20.18
CA ALA A 156 -6.70 -5.53 -21.14
C ALA A 156 -6.78 -4.82 -22.50
#